data_AF-A0A6N8FSX6-F1
#
_entry.id   AF-A0A6N8FSX6-F1
#
_cell.length_a   1.000
_cell.length_b   1.000
_cell.length_c   1.000
_cell.angle_alpha   90.00
_cell.angle_beta   90.00
_cell.angle_gamma   90.00
#
_symmetry.space_group_name_H-M   'P 1'
#
loop_
_entity.id
_entity.type
_entity.pdbx_description
1 polymer ?
#
loop_
_entity_poly.entity_id
_entity_poly.type
_entity_poly.pdbx_seq_one_letter_code
_entity_poly.pdbx_strand_id
1 'polypeptide(L)'
;MTSQLPQRSQPLYEQTYLALRSAILSGEIAVDERLIESQLAQRFQVSRTPVREAIRRLQQENLLASNDGALYITRLSLHDAIKLYDCRIALEQLSVVGACKNATAAQLKAIEQTVIQAENLMQRGHYQLQNRLLDLNFDFHRLIAQSSDNPWLVPLLDHLSNHTKLLRTQTLQAEPDITNIHSEHRQVYEAIARRDAPDAVEYITHHLTASQQRIAEIFERSHLEAMPAEISSFQPQVAIQCPRCQSFEVSRNGRRMGKQGYICRQCGRQFLTSYKSSRHSAEIREKCLTLHASGIGFREIERIVGVNHNTIIRWVKSAQDK
;
A
#
# COMPACT_ATOMS: atom_id res chain seq x y z
N MET A 1 4.99 29.97 -49.74
CA MET A 1 6.28 29.31 -49.47
C MET A 1 6.13 28.41 -48.26
N THR A 2 5.88 27.12 -48.49
CA THR A 2 5.76 26.10 -47.45
C THR A 2 7.15 25.72 -46.95
N SER A 3 7.55 26.30 -45.83
CA SER A 3 8.71 25.83 -45.07
C SER A 3 8.38 24.46 -44.48
N GLN A 4 8.89 23.39 -45.10
CA GLN A 4 8.94 22.08 -44.46
C GLN A 4 9.99 22.16 -43.35
N LEU A 5 9.49 22.23 -42.10
CA LEU A 5 10.33 22.17 -40.92
C LEU A 5 11.04 20.80 -40.86
N PRO A 6 12.33 20.76 -40.47
CA PRO A 6 13.07 19.51 -40.37
C PRO A 6 12.44 18.59 -39.31
N GLN A 7 12.08 17.36 -39.70
CA GLN A 7 11.78 16.27 -38.77
C GLN A 7 13.06 15.89 -38.03
N ARG A 8 13.35 16.57 -36.93
CA ARG A 8 14.44 16.18 -36.04
C ARG A 8 14.00 14.96 -35.24
N SER A 9 14.79 13.88 -35.33
CA SER A 9 14.78 12.82 -34.32
C SER A 9 14.87 13.44 -32.92
N GLN A 10 14.22 12.84 -31.92
CA GLN A 10 14.27 13.32 -30.54
C GLN A 10 15.71 13.68 -30.13
N PRO A 11 15.96 14.84 -29.50
CA PRO A 11 17.29 15.22 -29.04
C PRO A 11 17.96 14.12 -28.21
N LEU A 12 19.28 13.95 -28.35
CA LEU A 12 20.00 12.86 -27.67
C LEU A 12 19.82 12.89 -26.15
N TYR A 13 19.77 14.09 -25.54
CA TYR A 13 19.52 14.23 -24.10
C TYR A 13 18.12 13.72 -23.70
N GLU A 14 17.12 13.87 -24.56
CA GLU A 14 15.76 13.39 -24.31
C GLU A 14 15.71 11.87 -24.37
N GLN A 15 16.40 11.27 -25.36
CA GLN A 15 16.56 9.82 -25.46
C GLN A 15 17.30 9.26 -24.24
N THR A 16 18.41 9.90 -23.83
CA THR A 16 19.17 9.52 -22.62
C THR A 16 18.32 9.63 -21.36
N TYR A 17 17.52 10.69 -21.22
CA TYR A 17 16.58 10.85 -20.13
C TYR A 17 15.53 9.72 -20.10
N LEU A 18 14.90 9.41 -21.23
CA LEU A 18 13.89 8.35 -21.31
C LEU A 18 14.50 6.99 -20.96
N ALA A 19 15.70 6.69 -21.47
CA ALA A 19 16.40 5.44 -21.19
C ALA A 19 16.78 5.32 -19.71
N LEU A 20 17.37 6.36 -19.12
CA LEU A 20 17.75 6.35 -17.69
C LEU A 20 16.52 6.28 -16.78
N ARG A 21 15.45 7.02 -17.10
CA ARG A 21 14.18 6.92 -16.38
C ARG A 21 13.60 5.51 -16.43
N SER A 22 13.62 4.88 -17.61
CA SER A 22 13.15 3.50 -17.78
C SER A 22 13.97 2.51 -16.94
N ALA A 23 15.30 2.64 -16.93
CA ALA A 23 16.18 1.79 -16.15
C ALA A 23 15.92 1.91 -14.63
N ILE A 24 15.65 3.14 -14.15
CA ILE A 24 15.28 3.41 -12.74
C ILE A 24 13.91 2.80 -12.41
N LEU A 25 12.88 3.08 -13.22
CA LEU A 25 11.50 2.69 -12.94
C LEU A 25 11.20 1.21 -13.19
N SER A 26 12.11 0.47 -13.85
CA SER A 26 12.01 -0.99 -14.02
C SER A 26 12.82 -1.77 -12.99
N GLY A 27 13.66 -1.09 -12.21
CA GLY A 27 14.58 -1.73 -11.27
C GLY A 27 15.84 -2.32 -11.90
N GLU A 28 16.13 -2.02 -13.17
CA GLU A 28 17.38 -2.39 -13.84
C GLU A 28 18.61 -1.74 -13.18
N ILE A 29 18.40 -0.62 -12.50
CA ILE A 29 19.36 0.02 -11.59
C ILE A 29 18.84 -0.15 -10.17
N ALA A 30 19.68 -0.68 -9.29
CA ALA A 30 19.28 -0.92 -7.90
C ALA A 30 19.21 0.41 -7.12
N VAL A 31 18.30 0.48 -6.14
CA VAL A 31 18.04 1.69 -5.35
C VAL A 31 19.30 2.18 -4.62
N ASP A 32 20.14 1.26 -4.16
CA ASP A 32 21.40 1.53 -3.45
C ASP A 32 22.62 1.67 -4.36
N GLU A 33 22.44 1.50 -5.67
CA GLU A 33 23.51 1.66 -6.62
C GLU A 33 23.90 3.14 -6.71
N ARG A 34 25.17 3.43 -6.43
CA ARG A 34 25.72 4.76 -6.64
C ARG A 34 25.80 5.04 -8.15
N LEU A 35 25.11 6.08 -8.59
CA LEU A 35 25.12 6.50 -9.99
C LEU A 35 26.34 7.37 -10.29
N ILE A 36 27.13 6.95 -11.28
CA ILE A 36 28.34 7.66 -11.73
C ILE A 36 28.18 8.08 -13.19
N GLU A 37 28.27 9.38 -13.48
CA GLU A 37 28.05 9.96 -14.81
C GLU A 37 28.84 9.26 -15.93
N SER A 38 30.12 8.94 -15.67
CA SER A 38 30.98 8.30 -16.65
C SER A 38 30.56 6.86 -16.97
N GLN A 39 30.04 6.14 -15.98
CA GLN A 39 29.53 4.78 -16.17
C GLN A 39 28.21 4.80 -16.93
N LEU A 40 27.31 5.73 -16.60
CA LEU A 40 26.06 5.93 -17.34
C LEU A 40 26.31 6.33 -18.79
N ALA A 41 27.29 7.22 -19.04
CA ALA A 41 27.69 7.62 -20.39
C ALA A 41 28.17 6.41 -21.21
N GLN A 42 28.99 5.53 -20.61
CA GLN A 42 29.42 4.29 -21.24
C GLN A 42 28.25 3.32 -21.49
N ARG A 43 27.38 3.12 -20.49
CA ARG A 43 26.22 2.21 -20.57
C ARG A 43 25.27 2.61 -21.70
N PHE A 44 24.96 3.90 -21.82
CA PHE A 44 24.05 4.41 -22.86
C PHE A 44 24.76 4.80 -24.16
N GLN A 45 26.07 4.60 -24.26
CA GLN A 45 26.88 4.91 -25.46
C GLN A 45 26.73 6.36 -25.91
N VAL A 46 26.72 7.30 -24.96
CA VAL A 46 26.61 8.74 -25.20
C VAL A 46 27.74 9.50 -24.49
N SER A 47 27.92 10.79 -24.81
CA SER A 47 28.85 11.64 -24.05
C SER A 47 28.29 12.00 -22.67
N ARG A 48 29.10 12.61 -21.80
CA ARG A 48 28.67 12.99 -20.43
C ARG A 48 27.62 14.10 -20.42
N THR A 49 27.59 14.97 -21.43
CA THR A 49 26.66 16.11 -21.49
C THR A 49 25.18 15.69 -21.49
N PRO A 50 24.69 14.82 -22.39
CA PRO A 50 23.30 14.35 -22.36
C PRO A 50 22.96 13.57 -21.07
N VAL A 51 23.92 12.87 -20.47
CA VAL A 51 23.74 12.20 -19.17
C VAL A 51 23.52 13.22 -18.05
N ARG A 52 24.30 14.29 -18.00
CA ARG A 52 24.14 15.36 -17.01
C ARG A 52 22.78 16.05 -17.10
N GLU A 53 22.33 16.35 -18.31
CA GLU A 53 21.00 16.93 -18.53
C GLU A 53 19.88 15.96 -18.12
N ALA A 54 20.02 14.67 -18.44
CA ALA A 54 19.09 13.64 -17.99
C ALA A 54 19.04 13.53 -16.46
N ILE A 55 20.19 13.50 -15.78
CA ILE A 55 20.29 13.48 -14.32
C ILE A 55 19.64 14.72 -13.71
N ARG A 56 19.96 15.91 -14.22
CA ARG A 56 19.41 17.17 -13.71
C ARG A 56 17.88 17.18 -13.79
N ARG A 57 17.32 16.69 -14.89
CA ARG A 57 15.88 16.56 -15.04
C ARG A 57 15.28 15.54 -14.07
N LEU A 58 15.92 14.38 -13.90
CA LEU A 58 15.45 13.36 -12.95
C LEU A 58 15.53 13.83 -11.49
N GLN A 59 16.50 14.69 -11.15
CA GLN A 59 16.56 15.37 -9.85
C GLN A 59 15.43 16.38 -9.68
N GLN A 60 15.10 17.16 -10.72
CA GLN A 60 13.93 18.06 -10.70
C GLN A 60 12.61 17.29 -10.54
N GLU A 61 12.55 16.07 -11.09
CA GLU A 61 11.43 15.15 -10.94
C GLU A 61 11.51 14.32 -9.64
N ASN A 62 12.48 14.60 -8.75
CA ASN A 62 12.70 13.90 -7.47
C ASN A 62 12.86 12.36 -7.60
N LEU A 63 13.25 11.84 -8.77
CA LEU A 63 13.55 10.43 -8.99
C LEU A 63 15.00 10.08 -8.61
N LEU A 64 15.87 11.08 -8.63
CA LEU A 64 17.25 10.99 -8.15
C LEU A 64 17.50 12.01 -7.04
N ALA A 65 18.31 11.63 -6.06
CA ALA A 65 18.74 12.48 -4.97
C ALA A 65 20.27 12.47 -4.85
N SER A 66 20.83 13.61 -4.45
CA SER A 66 22.26 13.71 -4.11
C SER A 66 22.43 13.64 -2.61
N ASN A 67 23.28 12.73 -2.14
CA ASN A 67 23.67 12.62 -0.73
C ASN A 67 25.21 12.63 -0.65
N ASP A 68 25.77 13.59 0.10
CA ASP A 68 27.23 13.79 0.24
C ASP A 68 28.02 13.80 -1.08
N GLY A 69 27.44 14.40 -2.12
CA GLY A 69 28.06 14.48 -3.45
C GLY A 69 27.98 13.18 -4.28
N ALA A 70 27.36 12.13 -3.76
CA ALA A 70 27.02 10.92 -4.50
C ALA A 70 25.55 10.94 -4.94
N LEU A 71 25.28 10.40 -6.13
CA LEU A 71 23.94 10.40 -6.75
C LEU A 71 23.31 9.02 -6.58
N TYR A 72 22.05 8.98 -6.16
CA TYR A 72 21.29 7.76 -5.90
C TYR A 72 19.85 7.89 -6.40
N ILE A 73 19.19 6.74 -6.57
CA ILE A 73 17.74 6.70 -6.75
C ILE A 73 17.05 7.14 -5.46
N THR A 74 15.99 7.94 -5.57
CA THR A 74 15.21 8.38 -4.40
C THR A 74 14.57 7.19 -3.69
N ARG A 75 14.78 7.08 -2.37
CA ARG A 75 14.05 6.14 -1.50
C ARG A 75 12.76 6.79 -1.01
N LEU A 76 11.63 6.11 -1.20
CA LEU A 76 10.34 6.55 -0.67
C LEU A 76 10.07 5.87 0.67
N SER A 77 9.74 6.66 1.70
CA SER A 77 9.31 6.13 2.98
C SER A 77 7.82 5.75 2.95
N LEU A 78 7.36 5.03 3.98
CA LEU A 78 5.93 4.80 4.19
C LEU A 78 5.14 6.12 4.27
N HIS A 79 5.70 7.12 4.95
CA HIS A 79 5.06 8.44 5.05
C HIS A 79 4.92 9.09 3.67
N ASP A 80 5.96 9.04 2.84
CA ASP A 80 5.92 9.56 1.47
C ASP A 80 4.90 8.79 0.61
N ALA A 81 4.84 7.47 0.75
CA ALA A 81 3.87 6.63 0.08
C ALA A 81 2.43 7.05 0.42
N ILE A 82 2.12 7.23 1.71
CA ILE A 82 0.79 7.66 2.15
C ILE A 82 0.41 9.00 1.49
N LYS A 83 1.30 10.01 1.59
CA LYS A 83 1.05 11.33 1.01
C LYS A 83 0.95 11.34 -0.51
N LEU A 84 1.73 10.49 -1.18
CA LEU A 84 1.65 10.30 -2.62
C LEU A 84 0.27 9.76 -3.03
N TYR A 85 -0.26 8.76 -2.30
CA TYR A 85 -1.59 8.21 -2.57
C TYR A 85 -2.71 9.21 -2.23
N ASP A 86 -2.58 10.04 -1.18
CA ASP A 86 -3.56 11.10 -0.87
C ASP A 86 -3.75 12.04 -2.08
N CYS A 87 -2.65 12.51 -2.68
CA CYS A 87 -2.69 13.35 -3.87
C CYS A 87 -3.26 12.62 -5.08
N ARG A 88 -2.87 11.34 -5.26
CA ARG A 88 -3.34 10.53 -6.38
C ARG A 88 -4.85 10.29 -6.31
N ILE A 89 -5.38 9.95 -5.13
CA ILE A 89 -6.83 9.78 -4.91
C ILE A 89 -7.59 11.03 -5.34
N ALA A 90 -7.18 12.21 -4.89
CA ALA A 90 -7.86 13.45 -5.24
C ALA A 90 -7.88 13.72 -6.76
N LEU A 91 -6.76 13.52 -7.45
CA LEU A 91 -6.67 13.73 -8.90
C LEU A 91 -7.44 12.68 -9.70
N GLU A 92 -7.42 11.43 -9.25
CA GLU A 92 -8.11 10.34 -9.93
C GLU A 92 -9.63 10.38 -9.71
N GLN A 93 -10.10 10.82 -8.54
CA GLN A 93 -11.52 11.16 -8.33
C GLN A 93 -11.99 12.24 -9.31
N LEU A 94 -11.20 13.31 -9.49
CA LEU A 94 -11.52 14.34 -10.48
C LEU A 94 -11.50 13.78 -11.91
N SER A 95 -10.59 12.85 -12.19
CA SER A 95 -10.45 12.20 -13.50
C SER A 95 -11.66 11.35 -13.84
N VAL A 96 -12.13 10.49 -12.91
CA VAL A 96 -13.30 9.64 -13.17
C VAL A 96 -14.59 10.46 -13.31
N VAL A 97 -14.75 11.54 -12.55
CA VAL A 97 -15.91 12.45 -12.70
C VAL A 97 -15.92 13.09 -14.08
N GLY A 98 -14.77 13.61 -14.52
CA GLY A 98 -14.64 14.19 -15.86
C GLY A 98 -14.84 13.14 -16.94
N ALA A 99 -14.32 11.92 -16.78
CA ALA A 99 -14.46 10.84 -17.75
C ALA A 99 -15.92 10.39 -17.87
N CYS A 100 -16.65 10.28 -16.76
CA CYS A 100 -18.09 10.05 -16.76
C CYS A 100 -18.79 11.12 -17.61
N LYS A 101 -18.43 12.39 -17.50
CA LYS A 101 -19.08 13.46 -18.26
C LYS A 101 -18.68 13.50 -19.74
N ASN A 102 -17.39 13.31 -20.05
CA ASN A 102 -16.80 13.77 -21.31
C ASN A 102 -16.26 12.64 -22.20
N ALA A 103 -16.06 11.41 -21.69
CA ALA A 103 -15.43 10.34 -22.46
C ALA A 103 -16.22 10.02 -23.74
N THR A 104 -15.55 9.97 -24.88
CA THR A 104 -16.14 9.51 -26.15
C THR A 104 -16.29 7.99 -26.19
N ALA A 105 -17.09 7.46 -27.12
CA ALA A 105 -17.20 6.01 -27.31
C ALA A 105 -15.85 5.35 -27.65
N ALA A 106 -14.99 6.04 -28.42
CA ALA A 106 -13.65 5.57 -28.73
C ALA A 106 -12.75 5.52 -27.50
N GLN A 107 -12.83 6.52 -26.63
CA GLN A 107 -12.08 6.55 -25.36
C GLN A 107 -12.56 5.48 -24.38
N LEU A 108 -13.88 5.28 -24.24
CA LEU A 108 -14.43 4.19 -23.42
C LEU A 108 -13.93 2.83 -23.90
N LYS A 109 -13.90 2.61 -25.21
CA LYS A 109 -13.36 1.38 -25.79
C LYS A 109 -11.87 1.21 -25.49
N ALA A 110 -11.08 2.28 -25.53
CA ALA A 110 -9.66 2.23 -25.20
C ALA A 110 -9.44 1.88 -23.71
N ILE A 111 -10.23 2.44 -22.79
CA ILE A 111 -10.19 2.10 -21.36
C ILE A 111 -10.58 0.64 -21.15
N GLU A 112 -11.64 0.17 -21.80
CA GLU A 112 -12.08 -1.24 -21.69
C GLU A 112 -10.99 -2.21 -22.15
N GLN A 113 -10.29 -1.86 -23.24
CA GLN A 113 -9.23 -2.68 -23.79
C GLN A 113 -8.08 -2.89 -22.81
N THR A 114 -7.72 -1.90 -21.98
CA THR A 114 -6.66 -2.09 -20.98
C THR A 114 -7.11 -3.03 -19.87
N VAL A 115 -8.39 -2.96 -19.45
CA VAL A 115 -8.97 -3.90 -18.47
C VAL A 115 -8.96 -5.33 -19.00
N ILE A 116 -9.44 -5.54 -20.23
CA ILE A 116 -9.45 -6.87 -20.89
C ILE A 116 -8.02 -7.41 -21.05
N GLN A 117 -7.05 -6.57 -21.43
CA GLN A 117 -5.66 -6.99 -21.55
C GLN A 117 -5.09 -7.42 -20.20
N ALA A 118 -5.38 -6.68 -19.13
CA ALA A 118 -4.92 -7.02 -17.79
C ALA A 118 -5.51 -8.35 -17.31
N GLU A 119 -6.83 -8.53 -17.44
CA GLU A 119 -7.54 -9.77 -17.07
C GLU A 119 -6.99 -11.00 -17.82
N ASN A 120 -6.76 -10.86 -19.14
CA ASN A 120 -6.18 -11.95 -19.94
C ASN A 120 -4.76 -12.31 -19.53
N LEU A 121 -3.94 -11.33 -19.12
CA LEU A 121 -2.59 -11.61 -18.64
C LEU A 121 -2.60 -12.28 -17.26
N MET A 122 -3.51 -11.90 -16.37
CA MET A 122 -3.67 -12.52 -15.06
C MET A 122 -4.04 -14.01 -15.16
N GLN A 123 -4.94 -14.36 -16.08
CA GLN A 123 -5.34 -15.75 -16.31
C GLN A 123 -4.17 -16.67 -16.71
N ARG A 124 -3.10 -16.10 -17.27
CA ARG A 124 -1.91 -16.87 -17.67
C ARG A 124 -0.94 -17.13 -16.51
N GLY A 125 -1.11 -16.48 -15.35
CA GLY A 125 -0.41 -16.83 -14.11
C GLY A 125 1.11 -16.68 -14.12
N HIS A 126 1.71 -15.92 -15.04
CA HIS A 126 3.16 -15.82 -15.16
C HIS A 126 3.73 -14.59 -14.43
N TYR A 127 4.62 -14.85 -13.47
CA TYR A 127 5.41 -13.83 -12.77
C TYR A 127 6.20 -12.90 -13.73
N GLN A 128 6.60 -13.41 -14.90
CA GLN A 128 7.31 -12.64 -15.92
C GLN A 128 6.46 -11.51 -16.55
N LEU A 129 5.15 -11.49 -16.32
CA LEU A 129 4.23 -10.48 -16.85
C LEU A 129 3.98 -9.32 -15.87
N GLN A 130 4.64 -9.31 -14.71
CA GLN A 130 4.39 -8.34 -13.65
C GLN A 130 4.61 -6.89 -14.09
N ASN A 131 5.72 -6.63 -14.80
CA ASN A 131 6.02 -5.31 -15.37
C ASN A 131 4.97 -4.88 -16.39
N ARG A 132 4.45 -5.83 -17.19
CA ARG A 132 3.42 -5.53 -18.18
C ARG A 132 2.07 -5.21 -17.53
N LEU A 133 1.72 -5.92 -16.46
CA LEU A 133 0.54 -5.63 -15.64
C LEU A 133 0.65 -4.24 -14.98
N LEU A 134 1.82 -3.88 -14.46
CA LEU A 134 2.07 -2.53 -13.95
C LEU A 134 1.88 -1.48 -15.05
N ASP A 135 2.46 -1.67 -16.25
CA ASP A 135 2.26 -0.74 -17.36
C ASP A 135 0.78 -0.56 -17.71
N LEU A 136 0.03 -1.66 -17.83
CA LEU A 136 -1.42 -1.61 -18.10
C LEU A 136 -2.19 -0.88 -17.01
N ASN A 137 -1.79 -1.02 -15.74
CA ASN A 137 -2.38 -0.27 -14.65
C ASN A 137 -2.19 1.24 -14.86
N PHE A 138 -0.97 1.71 -15.16
CA PHE A 138 -0.74 3.14 -15.41
C PHE A 138 -1.44 3.64 -16.67
N ASP A 139 -1.50 2.83 -17.73
CA ASP A 139 -2.23 3.18 -18.95
C ASP A 139 -3.74 3.33 -18.69
N PHE A 140 -4.33 2.46 -17.86
CA PHE A 140 -5.74 2.55 -17.45
C PHE A 140 -6.05 3.91 -16.79
N HIS A 141 -5.31 4.28 -15.74
CA HIS A 141 -5.50 5.54 -15.02
C HIS A 141 -5.26 6.76 -15.92
N ARG A 142 -4.24 6.68 -16.79
CA ARG A 142 -3.91 7.75 -17.74
C ARG A 142 -4.98 7.95 -18.80
N LEU A 143 -5.57 6.87 -19.33
CA LEU A 143 -6.67 6.95 -20.30
C LEU A 143 -7.93 7.57 -19.69
N ILE A 144 -8.24 7.28 -18.42
CA ILE A 144 -9.34 7.92 -17.69
C ILE A 144 -9.10 9.44 -17.61
N ALA A 145 -7.89 9.85 -17.20
CA ALA A 145 -7.52 11.26 -17.12
C ALA A 145 -7.59 11.98 -18.48
N GLN A 146 -7.13 11.33 -19.56
CA GLN A 146 -7.27 11.86 -20.92
C GLN A 146 -8.73 12.02 -21.35
N SER A 147 -9.59 11.14 -20.86
CA SER A 147 -11.02 11.14 -21.17
C SER A 147 -11.81 12.15 -20.33
N SER A 148 -11.15 12.85 -19.40
CA SER A 148 -11.81 13.78 -18.48
C SER A 148 -12.07 15.16 -19.07
N ASP A 149 -11.49 15.49 -20.23
CA ASP A 149 -11.46 16.85 -20.81
C ASP A 149 -10.82 17.90 -19.88
N ASN A 150 -9.89 17.47 -19.02
CA ASN A 150 -9.10 18.38 -18.19
C ASN A 150 -7.62 18.30 -18.60
N PRO A 151 -7.07 19.32 -19.28
CA PRO A 151 -5.71 19.26 -19.82
C PRO A 151 -4.62 19.20 -18.72
N TRP A 152 -4.97 19.50 -17.47
CA TRP A 152 -4.03 19.48 -16.34
C TRP A 152 -3.88 18.10 -15.70
N LEU A 153 -4.87 17.20 -15.86
CA LEU A 153 -4.86 15.92 -15.14
C LEU A 153 -3.76 14.98 -15.62
N VAL A 154 -3.56 14.85 -16.93
CA VAL A 154 -2.54 13.94 -17.48
C VAL A 154 -1.12 14.34 -17.06
N PRO A 155 -0.67 15.60 -17.18
CA PRO A 155 0.66 15.98 -16.72
C PRO A 155 0.88 15.78 -15.21
N LEU A 156 -0.13 16.09 -14.39
CA LEU A 156 -0.05 15.92 -12.93
C LEU A 156 0.01 14.43 -12.55
N LEU A 157 -0.83 13.61 -13.16
CA LEU A 157 -0.83 12.17 -12.91
C LEU A 157 0.42 11.49 -13.47
N ASP A 158 0.95 11.91 -14.63
CA ASP A 158 2.21 11.39 -15.17
C ASP A 158 3.37 11.67 -14.20
N HIS A 159 3.39 12.85 -13.55
CA HIS A 159 4.37 13.18 -12.52
C HIS A 159 4.27 12.27 -11.28
N LEU A 160 3.07 12.12 -10.71
CA LEU A 160 2.86 11.24 -9.55
C LEU A 160 3.05 9.75 -9.88
N SER A 161 2.75 9.35 -11.12
CA SER A 161 2.88 7.98 -11.59
C SER A 161 4.33 7.52 -11.60
N ASN A 162 5.29 8.41 -11.91
CA ASN A 162 6.71 8.07 -11.83
C ASN A 162 7.12 7.69 -10.40
N HIS A 163 6.69 8.44 -9.39
CA HIS A 163 6.94 8.10 -7.99
C HIS A 163 6.21 6.82 -7.57
N THR A 164 4.98 6.61 -8.06
CA THR A 164 4.21 5.40 -7.77
C THR A 164 4.87 4.17 -8.41
N LYS A 165 5.40 4.28 -9.64
CA LYS A 165 6.20 3.25 -10.31
C LYS A 165 7.46 2.93 -9.54
N LEU A 166 8.18 3.96 -9.10
CA LEU A 166 9.38 3.80 -8.29
C LEU A 166 9.07 3.08 -6.97
N LEU A 167 8.03 3.52 -6.26
CA LEU A 167 7.55 2.88 -5.04
C LEU A 167 7.19 1.40 -5.25
N ARG A 168 6.49 1.09 -6.34
CA ARG A 168 6.13 -0.29 -6.71
C ARG A 168 7.38 -1.11 -7.00
N THR A 169 8.33 -0.58 -7.75
CA THR A 169 9.62 -1.24 -8.03
C THR A 169 10.39 -1.56 -6.74
N GLN A 170 10.40 -0.63 -5.79
CA GLN A 170 11.05 -0.79 -4.48
C GLN A 170 10.37 -1.84 -3.59
N THR A 171 9.09 -2.12 -3.81
CA THR A 171 8.28 -3.02 -2.98
C THR A 171 7.96 -4.36 -3.65
N LEU A 172 8.19 -4.49 -4.96
CA LEU A 172 7.80 -5.65 -5.77
C LEU A 172 8.47 -6.96 -5.31
N GLN A 173 9.71 -6.89 -4.82
CA GLN A 173 10.41 -8.07 -4.31
C GLN A 173 9.80 -8.63 -3.02
N ALA A 174 9.16 -7.78 -2.22
CA ALA A 174 8.53 -8.16 -0.96
C ALA A 174 7.07 -8.64 -1.14
N GLU A 175 6.42 -8.31 -2.26
CA GLU A 175 5.13 -8.88 -2.65
C GLU A 175 5.10 -9.26 -4.14
N PRO A 176 5.35 -10.54 -4.46
CA PRO A 176 5.26 -11.04 -5.82
C PRO A 176 3.82 -11.16 -6.35
N ASP A 177 2.79 -10.99 -5.52
CA ASP A 177 1.40 -11.22 -5.91
C ASP A 177 0.61 -9.91 -6.12
N ILE A 178 0.82 -9.29 -7.28
CA ILE A 178 0.08 -8.10 -7.73
C ILE A 178 -1.32 -8.42 -8.29
N THR A 179 -1.72 -9.69 -8.32
CA THR A 179 -2.90 -10.13 -9.09
C THR A 179 -4.19 -9.50 -8.58
N ASN A 180 -4.32 -9.26 -7.27
CA ASN A 180 -5.53 -8.67 -6.68
C ASN A 180 -5.80 -7.20 -7.05
N ILE A 181 -4.83 -6.48 -7.63
CA ILE A 181 -4.98 -5.03 -7.94
C ILE A 181 -5.93 -4.78 -9.12
N HIS A 182 -6.02 -5.74 -10.04
CA HIS A 182 -6.66 -5.55 -11.34
C HIS A 182 -8.15 -5.91 -11.36
N SER A 183 -8.64 -6.72 -10.42
CA SER A 183 -10.07 -7.07 -10.36
C SER A 183 -10.96 -5.86 -10.07
N GLU A 184 -10.42 -4.81 -9.46
CA GLU A 184 -11.13 -3.57 -9.11
C GLU A 184 -11.29 -2.63 -10.33
N HIS A 185 -10.42 -2.71 -11.34
CA HIS A 185 -10.49 -1.84 -12.53
C HIS A 185 -11.76 -2.02 -13.35
N ARG A 186 -12.32 -3.23 -13.37
CA ARG A 186 -13.58 -3.55 -14.04
C ARG A 186 -14.73 -2.70 -13.49
N GLN A 187 -14.83 -2.59 -12.16
CA GLN A 187 -15.90 -1.84 -11.49
C GLN A 187 -15.80 -0.33 -11.79
N VAL A 188 -14.57 0.21 -11.76
CA VAL A 188 -14.31 1.62 -12.13
C VAL A 188 -14.71 1.88 -13.59
N TYR A 189 -14.29 1.02 -14.52
CA TYR A 189 -14.65 1.15 -15.93
C TYR A 189 -16.17 1.09 -16.14
N GLU A 190 -16.85 0.12 -15.55
CA GLU A 190 -18.30 -0.05 -15.70
C GLU A 190 -19.07 1.17 -15.19
N ALA A 191 -18.67 1.73 -14.05
CA ALA A 191 -19.28 2.96 -13.54
C ALA A 191 -19.08 4.14 -14.51
N ILE A 192 -17.86 4.32 -15.06
CA ILE A 192 -17.59 5.36 -16.07
C ILE A 192 -18.41 5.13 -17.34
N ALA A 193 -18.52 3.88 -17.82
CA ALA A 193 -19.28 3.52 -19.01
C ALA A 193 -20.79 3.78 -18.83
N ARG A 194 -21.31 3.53 -17.62
CA ARG A 194 -22.70 3.86 -17.22
C ARG A 194 -22.90 5.34 -16.90
N ARG A 195 -21.84 6.17 -16.92
CA ARG A 195 -21.85 7.60 -16.59
C ARG A 195 -22.23 7.87 -15.12
N ASP A 196 -21.98 6.90 -14.25
CA ASP A 196 -22.27 6.96 -12.82
C ASP A 196 -21.07 7.51 -12.05
N ALA A 197 -21.01 8.84 -11.93
CA ALA A 197 -19.90 9.50 -11.25
C ALA A 197 -19.79 9.14 -9.75
N PRO A 198 -20.88 9.06 -8.96
CA PRO A 198 -20.82 8.57 -7.59
C PRO A 198 -20.16 7.19 -7.46
N ASP A 199 -20.63 6.18 -8.20
CA ASP A 199 -20.05 4.83 -8.17
C ASP A 199 -18.57 4.86 -8.61
N ALA A 200 -18.26 5.61 -9.67
CA ALA A 200 -16.90 5.69 -10.20
C ALA A 200 -15.92 6.27 -9.17
N VAL A 201 -16.36 7.29 -8.41
CA VAL A 201 -15.57 7.90 -7.32
C VAL A 201 -15.37 6.92 -6.18
N GLU A 202 -16.41 6.19 -5.78
CA GLU A 202 -16.30 5.17 -4.72
C GLU A 202 -15.30 4.08 -5.12
N TYR A 203 -15.47 3.49 -6.31
CA TYR A 203 -14.62 2.40 -6.77
C TYR A 203 -13.16 2.83 -6.97
N ILE A 204 -12.88 4.00 -7.54
CA ILE A 204 -11.49 4.44 -7.72
C ILE A 204 -10.82 4.75 -6.36
N THR A 205 -11.60 5.25 -5.40
CA THR A 205 -11.10 5.56 -4.06
C THR A 205 -10.78 4.28 -3.31
N HIS A 206 -11.67 3.29 -3.36
CA HIS A 206 -11.44 1.96 -2.79
C HIS A 206 -10.18 1.33 -3.38
N HIS A 207 -10.07 1.31 -4.71
CA HIS A 207 -8.93 0.74 -5.43
C HIS A 207 -7.57 1.35 -5.00
N LEU A 208 -7.52 2.68 -4.92
CA LEU A 208 -6.30 3.39 -4.54
C LEU A 208 -5.98 3.25 -3.06
N THR A 209 -6.99 3.22 -2.19
CA THR A 209 -6.81 3.01 -0.74
C THR A 209 -6.33 1.58 -0.46
N ALA A 210 -6.91 0.58 -1.10
CA ALA A 210 -6.45 -0.80 -1.00
C ALA A 210 -5.01 -0.93 -1.50
N SER A 211 -4.66 -0.22 -2.58
CA SER A 211 -3.30 -0.14 -3.10
C SER A 211 -2.30 0.51 -2.13
N GLN A 212 -2.72 1.57 -1.43
CA GLN A 212 -1.95 2.24 -0.38
C GLN A 212 -1.74 1.31 0.83
N GLN A 213 -2.79 0.62 1.28
CA GLN A 213 -2.72 -0.30 2.42
C GLN A 213 -1.75 -1.46 2.17
N ARG A 214 -1.80 -2.09 0.98
CA ARG A 214 -0.84 -3.14 0.60
C ARG A 214 0.61 -2.67 0.71
N ILE A 215 0.89 -1.44 0.26
CA ILE A 215 2.22 -0.85 0.41
C ILE A 215 2.58 -0.66 1.88
N ALA A 216 1.65 -0.17 2.71
CA ALA A 216 1.88 -0.01 4.14
C ALA A 216 2.26 -1.34 4.83
N GLU A 217 1.54 -2.40 4.52
CA GLU A 217 1.81 -3.76 5.03
C GLU A 217 3.18 -4.29 4.60
N ILE A 218 3.68 -3.90 3.42
CA ILE A 218 5.05 -4.24 2.97
C ILE A 218 6.09 -3.48 3.81
N PHE A 219 5.90 -2.18 4.04
CA PHE A 219 6.81 -1.40 4.89
C PHE A 219 6.86 -1.91 6.33
N GLU A 220 5.72 -2.32 6.88
CA GLU A 220 5.64 -2.89 8.22
C GLU A 220 6.38 -4.23 8.33
N ARG A 221 6.20 -5.13 7.36
CA ARG A 221 6.92 -6.42 7.31
C ARG A 221 8.42 -6.23 7.15
N SER A 222 8.86 -5.38 6.23
CA SER A 222 10.28 -5.11 6.01
C SER A 222 10.95 -4.44 7.22
N HIS A 223 10.23 -3.61 7.99
CA HIS A 223 10.72 -3.10 9.28
C HIS A 223 10.93 -4.20 10.33
N LEU A 224 10.06 -5.22 10.36
CA LEU A 224 10.19 -6.35 11.27
C LEU A 224 11.35 -7.28 10.89
N GLU A 225 11.63 -7.45 9.60
CA GLU A 225 12.71 -8.29 9.08
C GLU A 225 14.10 -7.63 9.17
N ALA A 226 14.19 -6.30 9.07
CA ALA A 226 15.45 -5.55 9.13
C ALA A 226 15.98 -5.30 10.56
N MET A 227 15.29 -5.76 11.60
CA MET A 227 15.78 -5.65 12.98
C MET A 227 16.94 -6.65 13.20
N PRO A 228 18.14 -6.20 13.65
CA PRO A 228 19.21 -7.11 13.98
C PRO A 228 18.76 -8.11 15.06
N ALA A 229 19.13 -9.38 14.91
CA ALA A 229 18.82 -10.46 15.87
C ALA A 229 19.26 -10.17 17.32
N GLU A 230 20.15 -9.18 17.53
CA GLU A 230 20.61 -8.72 18.84
C GLU A 230 19.63 -7.76 19.54
N ILE A 231 18.61 -7.22 18.85
CA ILE A 231 17.54 -6.40 19.45
C ILE A 231 16.25 -7.23 19.63
N SER A 232 16.36 -8.57 19.76
CA SER A 232 15.25 -9.45 20.15
C SER A 232 14.73 -9.22 21.59
N SER A 233 15.19 -8.17 22.29
CA SER A 233 14.75 -7.85 23.66
C SER A 233 13.97 -6.53 23.79
N PHE A 234 13.83 -5.74 22.73
CA PHE A 234 13.03 -4.51 22.75
C PHE A 234 11.69 -4.74 22.06
N GLN A 235 10.69 -5.17 22.84
CA GLN A 235 9.29 -5.11 22.38
C GLN A 235 8.90 -3.64 22.15
N PRO A 236 8.23 -3.30 21.04
CA PRO A 236 7.79 -1.93 20.77
C PRO A 236 6.92 -1.45 21.95
N GLN A 237 7.30 -0.35 22.58
CA GLN A 237 6.51 0.28 23.63
C GLN A 237 5.29 0.94 22.98
N VAL A 238 4.25 0.16 22.72
CA VAL A 238 2.89 0.66 22.51
C VAL A 238 2.60 1.60 23.68
N ALA A 239 2.28 2.88 23.42
CA ALA A 239 1.97 3.84 24.48
C ALA A 239 0.79 3.33 25.32
N ILE A 240 1.05 2.98 26.58
CA ILE A 240 0.07 2.31 27.45
C ILE A 240 -0.75 3.38 28.16
N GLN A 241 -2.02 3.49 27.80
CA GLN A 241 -2.97 4.34 28.52
C GLN A 241 -3.66 3.59 29.67
N CYS A 242 -3.97 4.30 30.74
CA CYS A 242 -4.81 3.78 31.81
C CYS A 242 -6.25 3.56 31.30
N PRO A 243 -6.82 2.35 31.43
CA PRO A 243 -8.20 2.08 30.97
C PRO A 243 -9.27 2.79 31.82
N ARG A 244 -8.90 3.39 32.94
CA ARG A 244 -9.82 4.11 33.83
C ARG A 244 -9.87 5.61 33.55
N CYS A 245 -8.72 6.26 33.47
CA CYS A 245 -8.63 7.72 33.34
C CYS A 245 -7.93 8.17 32.05
N GLN A 246 -7.57 7.25 31.15
CA GLN A 246 -6.91 7.48 29.86
C GLN A 246 -5.54 8.18 29.92
N SER A 247 -5.04 8.44 31.13
CA SER A 247 -3.70 8.99 31.35
C SER A 247 -2.61 8.09 30.80
N PHE A 248 -1.59 8.70 30.21
CA PHE A 248 -0.35 8.04 29.79
C PHE A 248 0.67 7.92 30.94
N GLU A 249 0.38 8.50 32.11
CA GLU A 249 1.25 8.41 33.30
C GLU A 249 1.11 7.03 33.96
N VAL A 250 1.74 6.04 33.33
CA VAL A 250 1.65 4.63 33.70
C VAL A 250 3.04 4.08 33.99
N SER A 251 3.19 3.40 35.13
CA SER A 251 4.43 2.73 35.54
C SER A 251 4.26 1.21 35.55
N ARG A 252 5.35 0.47 35.29
CA ARG A 252 5.35 -0.99 35.43
C ARG A 252 5.16 -1.36 36.90
N ASN A 253 4.30 -2.34 37.17
CA ASN A 253 3.93 -2.80 38.51
C ASN A 253 3.97 -4.34 38.58
N GLY A 254 5.19 -4.89 38.60
CA GLY A 254 5.43 -6.33 38.69
C GLY A 254 4.89 -7.14 37.51
N ARG A 255 4.94 -8.47 37.63
CA ARG A 255 4.33 -9.40 36.67
C ARG A 255 3.30 -10.25 37.39
N ARG A 256 2.16 -10.50 36.75
CA ARG A 256 1.08 -11.35 37.29
C ARG A 256 0.70 -12.38 36.23
N MET A 257 0.81 -13.67 36.57
CA MET A 257 0.59 -14.80 35.63
C MET A 257 1.39 -14.66 34.33
N GLY A 258 2.68 -14.33 34.45
CA GLY A 258 3.59 -14.13 33.31
C GLY A 258 3.36 -12.85 32.50
N LYS A 259 2.29 -12.08 32.76
CA LYS A 259 1.97 -10.83 32.06
C LYS A 259 2.47 -9.61 32.82
N GLN A 260 2.91 -8.59 32.10
CA GLN A 260 3.37 -7.32 32.67
C GLN A 260 2.21 -6.55 33.29
N GLY A 261 2.30 -6.26 34.60
CA GLY A 261 1.41 -5.38 35.33
C GLY A 261 1.81 -3.92 35.19
N TYR A 262 0.81 -3.05 35.26
CA TYR A 262 0.96 -1.59 35.19
C TYR A 262 0.15 -0.94 36.30
N ILE A 263 0.61 0.22 36.79
CA ILE A 263 -0.12 1.08 37.71
C ILE A 263 -0.16 2.50 37.14
N CYS A 264 -1.35 3.11 37.11
CA CYS A 264 -1.51 4.50 36.74
C CYS A 264 -1.13 5.40 37.93
N ARG A 265 -0.23 6.36 37.73
CA ARG A 265 0.17 7.31 38.77
C ARG A 265 -0.91 8.31 39.12
N GLN A 266 -1.80 8.62 38.17
CA GLN A 266 -2.86 9.61 38.37
C GLN A 266 -4.06 9.07 39.15
N CYS A 267 -4.50 7.82 38.91
CA CYS A 267 -5.68 7.25 39.58
C CYS A 267 -5.40 6.02 40.45
N GLY A 268 -4.13 5.62 40.58
CA GLY A 268 -3.69 4.45 41.36
C GLY A 268 -4.12 3.10 40.79
N ARG A 269 -4.79 3.06 39.62
CA ARG A 269 -5.36 1.82 39.06
C ARG A 269 -4.25 0.90 38.57
N GLN A 270 -4.30 -0.36 39.02
CA GLN A 270 -3.46 -1.44 38.50
C GLN A 270 -4.17 -2.20 37.36
N PHE A 271 -3.47 -2.49 36.25
CA PHE A 271 -4.03 -3.12 35.05
C PHE A 271 -2.97 -3.86 34.20
N LEU A 272 -3.39 -4.62 33.17
CA LEU A 272 -2.52 -5.36 32.23
C LEU A 272 -2.66 -4.78 30.81
N THR A 273 -1.62 -4.84 29.98
CA THR A 273 -1.63 -4.34 28.57
C THR A 273 -2.55 -5.11 27.65
N SER A 274 -2.67 -6.42 27.87
CA SER A 274 -3.66 -7.26 27.21
C SER A 274 -4.57 -7.86 28.27
N TYR A 275 -5.68 -7.18 28.51
CA TYR A 275 -6.89 -7.94 28.77
C TYR A 275 -7.18 -8.67 27.45
N LYS A 276 -6.71 -9.93 27.32
CA LYS A 276 -7.49 -10.86 26.51
C LYS A 276 -8.85 -10.83 27.17
N SER A 277 -9.78 -10.03 26.64
CA SER A 277 -11.17 -10.35 26.80
C SER A 277 -11.23 -11.76 26.22
N SER A 278 -11.35 -12.78 27.06
CA SER A 278 -11.82 -14.05 26.57
C SER A 278 -13.30 -13.81 26.29
N ARG A 279 -13.58 -13.07 25.21
CA ARG A 279 -14.81 -13.27 24.46
C ARG A 279 -14.62 -14.64 23.84
N HIS A 280 -14.81 -15.66 24.68
CA HIS A 280 -15.03 -17.01 24.21
C HIS A 280 -16.16 -16.91 23.19
N SER A 281 -15.99 -17.54 22.02
CA SER A 281 -17.01 -17.53 20.98
C SER A 281 -18.34 -18.00 21.57
N ALA A 282 -19.46 -17.56 20.98
CA ALA A 282 -20.80 -18.00 21.41
C ALA A 282 -20.89 -19.53 21.45
N GLU A 283 -20.23 -20.20 20.50
CA GLU A 283 -20.10 -21.66 20.39
C GLU A 283 -19.39 -22.31 21.59
N ILE A 284 -18.30 -21.71 22.10
CA ILE A 284 -17.61 -22.22 23.31
C ILE A 284 -18.50 -22.05 24.54
N ARG A 285 -19.23 -20.93 24.65
CA ARG A 285 -20.18 -20.70 25.74
C ARG A 285 -21.30 -21.72 25.71
N GLU A 286 -21.91 -21.94 24.55
CA GLU A 286 -22.98 -22.90 24.35
C GLU A 286 -22.51 -24.33 24.70
N LYS A 287 -21.35 -24.74 24.19
CA LYS A 287 -20.73 -26.03 24.54
C LYS A 287 -20.54 -26.22 26.04
N CYS A 288 -20.07 -25.20 26.76
CA CYS A 288 -19.94 -25.26 28.23
C CYS A 288 -21.29 -25.40 28.94
N LEU A 289 -22.36 -24.76 28.45
CA LEU A 289 -23.71 -24.88 29.02
C LEU A 289 -24.29 -26.28 28.77
N THR A 290 -24.15 -26.83 27.56
CA THR A 290 -24.62 -28.17 27.20
C THR A 290 -23.93 -29.26 28.02
N LEU A 291 -22.61 -29.17 28.20
CA LEU A 291 -21.86 -30.11 29.03
C LEU A 291 -22.32 -30.06 30.50
N HIS A 292 -22.64 -28.89 31.03
CA HIS A 292 -23.17 -28.76 32.38
C HIS A 292 -24.58 -29.34 32.51
N ALA A 293 -25.47 -29.05 31.55
CA ALA A 293 -26.82 -29.62 31.51
C ALA A 293 -26.80 -31.16 31.42
N SER A 294 -25.74 -31.73 30.84
CA SER A 294 -25.50 -33.17 30.78
C SER A 294 -24.96 -33.77 32.09
N GLY A 295 -24.88 -32.99 33.18
CA GLY A 295 -24.48 -33.45 34.52
C GLY A 295 -22.98 -33.34 34.82
N ILE A 296 -22.18 -32.75 33.94
CA ILE A 296 -20.73 -32.62 34.16
C ILE A 296 -20.42 -31.45 35.12
N GLY A 297 -19.52 -31.68 36.08
CA GLY A 297 -19.11 -30.69 37.07
C GLY A 297 -18.20 -29.58 36.50
N PHE A 298 -18.28 -28.36 37.03
CA PHE A 298 -17.61 -27.18 36.46
C PHE A 298 -16.08 -27.30 36.29
N ARG A 299 -15.40 -27.94 37.25
CA ARG A 299 -13.94 -28.16 37.18
C ARG A 299 -13.55 -29.21 36.12
N GLU A 300 -14.46 -30.13 35.83
CA GLU A 300 -14.28 -31.12 34.77
C GLU A 300 -14.45 -30.50 33.39
N ILE A 301 -15.46 -29.64 33.23
CA ILE A 301 -15.67 -28.85 32.00
C ILE A 301 -14.47 -27.93 31.74
N GLU A 302 -13.87 -27.34 32.78
CA GLU A 302 -12.64 -26.55 32.64
C GLU A 302 -11.49 -27.36 32.04
N ARG A 303 -11.31 -28.63 32.46
CA ARG A 303 -10.27 -29.49 31.87
C ARG A 303 -10.56 -29.82 30.40
N ILE A 304 -11.83 -30.01 30.04
CA ILE A 304 -12.24 -30.41 28.69
C ILE A 304 -12.13 -29.24 27.71
N VAL A 305 -12.60 -28.05 28.09
CA VAL A 305 -12.75 -26.90 27.18
C VAL A 305 -11.64 -25.87 27.36
N GLY A 306 -10.90 -25.91 28.47
CA GLY A 306 -9.86 -24.94 28.81
C GLY A 306 -10.40 -23.57 29.24
N VAL A 307 -11.69 -23.47 29.58
CA VAL A 307 -12.32 -22.26 30.12
C VAL A 307 -12.37 -22.35 31.64
N ASN A 308 -11.92 -21.30 32.34
CA ASN A 308 -11.91 -21.32 33.80
C ASN A 308 -13.29 -21.59 34.41
N HIS A 309 -13.39 -22.50 35.39
CA HIS A 309 -14.68 -22.91 35.98
C HIS A 309 -15.50 -21.75 36.56
N ASN A 310 -14.85 -20.69 37.06
CA ASN A 310 -15.58 -19.51 37.56
C ASN A 310 -16.28 -18.71 36.46
N THR A 311 -15.72 -18.72 35.24
CA THR A 311 -16.35 -18.12 34.06
C THR A 311 -17.57 -18.93 33.63
N ILE A 312 -17.46 -20.28 33.65
CA ILE A 312 -18.55 -21.20 33.33
C ILE A 312 -19.71 -21.02 34.32
N ILE A 313 -19.41 -20.94 35.63
CA ILE A 313 -20.41 -20.69 36.68
C ILE A 313 -21.19 -19.39 36.43
N ARG A 314 -20.51 -18.30 36.01
CA ARG A 314 -21.19 -17.04 35.68
C ARG A 314 -22.11 -17.18 34.48
N TRP A 315 -21.70 -17.92 33.45
CA TRP A 315 -22.55 -18.16 32.27
C TRP A 315 -23.79 -18.96 32.61
N VAL A 316 -23.66 -20.02 33.42
CA VAL A 316 -24.81 -20.83 33.88
C VAL A 316 -25.78 -19.98 34.69
N LYS A 317 -25.29 -19.20 35.67
CA LYS A 317 -26.15 -18.29 36.45
C LYS A 317 -26.87 -17.28 35.55
N SER A 318 -26.16 -16.64 34.63
CA SER A 318 -26.76 -15.67 33.70
C SER A 318 -27.75 -16.28 32.69
N ALA A 319 -27.74 -17.60 32.50
CA ALA A 319 -28.68 -18.32 31.65
C ALA A 319 -29.89 -18.86 32.43
N GLN A 320 -29.81 -18.91 33.76
CA GLN A 320 -30.92 -19.25 34.65
C GLN A 320 -31.75 -18.01 35.05
N ASP A 321 -31.14 -16.82 35.00
CA ASP A 321 -31.79 -15.52 35.25
C ASP A 321 -32.51 -14.93 34.01
N LYS A 322 -32.67 -15.71 32.93
CA LYS A 322 -33.41 -15.38 31.71
C LYS A 322 -34.51 -16.41 31.49
#